data_AF-A0A151JSF3-F1
#
_entry.id   AF-A0A151JSF3-F1
#
_cell.length_a   1.000
_cell.length_b   1.000
_cell.length_c   1.000
_cell.angle_alpha   90.00
_cell.angle_beta   90.00
_cell.angle_gamma   90.00
#
_symmetry.space_group_name_H-M   'P 1'
#
loop_
_entity.id
_entity.type
_entity.pdbx_description
1 polymer ?
#
loop_
_entity_poly.entity_id
_entity_poly.type
_entity_poly.pdbx_seq_one_letter_code
_entity_poly.pdbx_strand_id
1 'polypeptide(L)'
;MFYENIYNVYLTHSMLSNLSKIFTIIGKSINDKALMKEYKTDYKWEIVWKNVVIFTYIHFAAIYGLYIACLHAKYWSILWFVALVIAALIGIGAGVHRLWSHRSYKAKWPMRLILMIFQTIAFQDDIYQWARDHRVHHKFTDTDADPYNALRGFFFSHIGWLLTRKHPDVVIKGATIDCSDLMQDPIVVFQKKWYRYLMPLCAFIIPTLVPWWAWNESLWYSWHLAVCRYCINLNITWSVNSVAHIWGTKPYDQSVTATENIGVALLACGEGWHNYHHAFPWDYKTAEFGNYKFNLNKTFIDFFAYIGLAYDLKTVSADVIKKRVLRCGELTDNPTITKPGTRSHILFIMYVLGGIGTTAGPHRLWTHQAYKAKWQLRVILGVFYASAGMNDIFEWVRDHRVHHKFTDTDADPHNSNRGFFFSHMGWLMMKKHPDVIRRGRQVDMSDVLADPVAAFNIKYFPILKFMFAFLLPVMLPVYAWNETWYRAFVSQNIIRYVILLNAIWSVNSAAHIWGSKPYDAHINPTENRWVNLFTGGEGLHNYHHVFPWDYKAAELHSSPTTAFINFFAKIGWAYDLKEPSKELVKTVLRKRGDGSHSLWEAVPYSAISKIE
;
A
#
# COMPACT_ATOMS: atom_id res chain seq x y z
N MET A 1 34.01 35.48 19.65
CA MET A 1 34.23 36.33 18.47
C MET A 1 34.37 35.41 17.26
N PHE A 2 33.38 35.47 16.34
CA PHE A 2 33.38 35.08 14.90
C PHE A 2 33.78 33.62 14.56
N TYR A 3 33.01 32.71 13.95
CA TYR A 3 31.98 32.69 12.88
C TYR A 3 32.30 33.50 11.61
N GLU A 4 32.14 32.84 10.44
CA GLU A 4 32.41 33.22 9.02
C GLU A 4 33.75 32.67 8.45
N ASN A 5 33.91 32.12 7.23
CA ASN A 5 33.13 32.07 5.97
C ASN A 5 33.61 30.85 5.11
N ILE A 6 32.71 30.02 4.57
CA ILE A 6 32.13 29.98 3.19
C ILE A 6 32.89 29.11 2.17
N TYR A 7 32.16 28.06 1.75
CA TYR A 7 32.08 27.36 0.47
C TYR A 7 32.83 27.96 -0.75
N ASN A 8 33.62 27.12 -1.42
CA ASN A 8 33.77 27.13 -2.88
C ASN A 8 34.27 25.76 -3.37
N VAL A 9 33.39 24.94 -3.95
CA VAL A 9 33.78 23.82 -4.80
C VAL A 9 33.26 24.11 -6.20
N TYR A 10 34.19 24.38 -7.11
CA TYR A 10 33.95 24.67 -8.51
C TYR A 10 33.31 23.46 -9.22
N LEU A 11 32.08 23.63 -9.71
CA LEU A 11 31.48 22.75 -10.72
C LEU A 11 32.13 23.03 -12.07
N THR A 12 32.94 22.10 -12.57
CA THR A 12 33.59 22.21 -13.88
C THR A 12 32.59 21.98 -15.01
N HIS A 13 32.78 22.69 -16.14
CA HIS A 13 31.98 22.63 -17.38
C HIS A 13 31.73 21.19 -17.89
N SER A 14 32.60 20.24 -17.55
CA SER A 14 32.47 18.81 -17.83
C SER A 14 31.23 18.17 -17.17
N MET A 15 30.92 18.49 -15.92
CA MET A 15 29.77 17.92 -15.19
C MET A 15 28.42 18.42 -15.73
N LEU A 16 28.35 19.69 -16.16
CA LEU A 16 27.13 20.23 -16.78
C LEU A 16 26.85 19.61 -18.16
N SER A 17 27.89 19.28 -18.94
CA SER A 17 27.74 18.58 -20.21
C SER A 17 27.31 17.11 -20.03
N ASN A 18 27.73 16.47 -18.95
CA ASN A 18 27.29 15.11 -18.59
C ASN A 18 25.89 15.10 -18.01
N LEU A 19 25.49 16.12 -17.24
CA LEU A 19 24.11 16.31 -16.81
C LEU A 19 23.17 16.56 -18.00
N SER A 20 23.55 17.37 -18.98
CA SER A 20 22.70 17.56 -20.18
C SER A 20 22.59 16.29 -21.02
N LYS A 21 23.66 15.48 -21.13
CA LYS A 21 23.61 14.14 -21.73
C LYS A 21 22.75 13.17 -20.92
N ILE A 22 22.83 13.20 -19.59
CA ILE A 22 21.98 12.40 -18.69
C ILE A 22 20.51 12.83 -18.82
N PHE A 23 20.19 14.13 -18.87
CA PHE A 23 18.83 14.61 -19.13
C PHE A 23 18.35 14.29 -20.55
N THR A 24 19.24 14.24 -21.55
CA THR A 24 18.91 13.82 -22.92
C THR A 24 18.71 12.31 -23.02
N ILE A 25 19.44 11.50 -22.24
CA ILE A 25 19.30 10.04 -22.15
C ILE A 25 18.04 9.67 -21.33
N ILE A 26 17.77 10.39 -20.23
CA ILE A 26 16.53 10.28 -19.46
C ILE A 26 15.34 10.70 -20.34
N GLY A 27 15.46 11.81 -21.08
CA GLY A 27 14.46 12.29 -22.03
C GLY A 27 14.21 11.33 -23.21
N LYS A 28 15.23 10.57 -23.65
CA LYS A 28 15.06 9.51 -24.66
C LYS A 28 14.48 8.21 -24.09
N SER A 29 14.69 7.90 -22.80
CA SER A 29 14.16 6.67 -22.17
C SER A 29 12.71 6.76 -21.72
N ILE A 30 12.12 7.96 -21.71
CA ILE A 30 10.69 8.22 -21.44
C ILE A 30 9.83 8.01 -22.71
N ASN A 31 10.43 7.65 -23.85
CA ASN A 31 9.68 7.24 -25.03
C ASN A 31 9.25 5.76 -24.88
N ASP A 32 8.32 5.52 -23.94
CA ASP A 32 7.45 4.36 -23.95
C ASP A 32 6.71 4.37 -25.30
N LYS A 33 7.22 3.59 -26.26
CA LYS A 33 6.51 3.24 -27.50
C LYS A 33 5.35 2.28 -27.21
N ALA A 34 4.52 2.59 -26.21
CA ALA A 34 3.10 2.31 -26.31
C ALA A 34 2.51 3.59 -26.92
N LEU A 35 2.24 3.55 -28.23
CA LEU A 35 1.69 4.62 -29.06
C LEU A 35 0.67 5.53 -28.34
N MET A 36 1.12 6.52 -27.57
CA MET A 36 0.37 7.76 -27.41
C MET A 36 0.47 8.42 -28.79
N LYS A 37 -0.54 8.21 -29.64
CA LYS A 37 -0.75 9.08 -30.80
C LYS A 37 -0.60 10.50 -30.27
N GLU A 38 0.31 11.27 -30.86
CA GLU A 38 0.49 12.67 -30.53
C GLU A 38 -0.87 13.37 -30.71
N TYR A 39 -1.56 13.62 -29.60
CA TYR A 39 -2.92 14.12 -29.61
C TYR A 39 -2.87 15.61 -29.91
N LYS A 40 -3.14 15.96 -31.17
CA LYS A 40 -3.18 17.34 -31.63
C LYS A 40 -4.59 17.87 -31.47
N THR A 41 -4.74 18.86 -30.60
CA THR A 41 -5.95 19.67 -30.49
C THR A 41 -5.55 21.12 -30.74
N ASP A 42 -6.28 21.81 -31.62
CA ASP A 42 -6.04 23.23 -31.92
C ASP A 42 -6.65 24.15 -30.84
N TYR A 43 -7.23 23.57 -29.79
CA TYR A 43 -7.88 24.30 -28.71
C TYR A 43 -6.90 25.05 -27.84
N LYS A 44 -7.12 26.36 -27.70
CA LYS A 44 -6.40 27.22 -26.75
C LYS A 44 -7.01 27.09 -25.36
N TRP A 45 -6.19 26.73 -24.40
CA TRP A 45 -6.60 26.53 -23.00
C TRP A 45 -6.98 27.83 -22.31
N GLU A 46 -8.22 27.95 -21.87
CA GLU A 46 -8.69 29.07 -21.04
C GLU A 46 -8.73 28.67 -19.56
N ILE A 47 -7.81 29.22 -18.76
CA ILE A 47 -7.67 28.90 -17.33
C ILE A 47 -8.78 29.58 -16.51
N VAL A 48 -9.40 28.81 -15.62
CA VAL A 48 -10.38 29.29 -14.63
C VAL A 48 -9.66 29.51 -13.30
N TRP A 49 -9.05 30.68 -13.14
CA TRP A 49 -8.21 31.03 -11.96
C TRP A 49 -8.92 30.86 -10.61
N LYS A 50 -10.24 31.07 -10.56
CA LYS A 50 -11.05 30.79 -9.35
C LYS A 50 -10.89 29.34 -8.90
N ASN A 51 -10.94 28.39 -9.83
CA ASN A 51 -10.81 26.96 -9.53
C ASN A 51 -9.38 26.63 -9.12
N VAL A 52 -8.38 27.23 -9.78
CA VAL A 52 -6.97 27.09 -9.40
C VAL A 52 -6.77 27.47 -7.93
N VAL A 53 -7.20 28.66 -7.52
CA VAL A 53 -7.07 29.11 -6.12
C VAL A 53 -7.79 28.18 -5.14
N ILE A 54 -9.02 27.76 -5.45
CA ILE A 54 -9.80 26.85 -4.59
C ILE A 54 -9.11 25.50 -4.44
N PHE A 55 -8.68 24.88 -5.53
CA PHE A 55 -8.00 23.59 -5.46
C PHE A 55 -6.64 23.70 -4.79
N THR A 56 -5.88 24.78 -5.04
CA THR A 56 -4.63 25.04 -4.31
C THR A 56 -4.88 25.10 -2.80
N TYR A 57 -5.90 25.84 -2.34
CA TYR A 57 -6.28 25.88 -0.93
C TYR A 57 -6.64 24.49 -0.38
N ILE A 58 -7.51 23.75 -1.09
CA ILE A 58 -7.94 22.41 -0.66
C ILE A 58 -6.74 21.47 -0.47
N HIS A 59 -5.77 21.47 -1.38
CA HIS A 59 -4.61 20.59 -1.29
C HIS A 59 -3.68 20.98 -0.13
N PHE A 60 -3.42 22.28 0.08
CA PHE A 60 -2.62 22.72 1.24
C PHE A 60 -3.32 22.44 2.57
N ALA A 61 -4.63 22.71 2.66
CA ALA A 61 -5.43 22.39 3.83
C ALA A 61 -5.49 20.87 4.10
N ALA A 62 -5.50 20.05 3.04
CA ALA A 62 -5.45 18.60 3.15
C ALA A 62 -4.12 18.08 3.69
N ILE A 63 -2.98 18.65 3.26
CA ILE A 63 -1.66 18.31 3.83
C ILE A 63 -1.65 18.57 5.34
N TYR A 64 -2.19 19.71 5.78
CA TYR A 64 -2.31 20.00 7.20
C TYR A 64 -3.32 19.09 7.92
N GLY A 65 -4.44 18.73 7.26
CA GLY A 65 -5.38 17.75 7.78
C GLY A 65 -4.80 16.34 7.92
N LEU A 66 -3.89 15.92 7.03
CA LEU A 66 -3.13 14.67 7.17
C LEU A 66 -2.19 14.73 8.38
N TYR A 67 -1.49 15.84 8.58
CA TYR A 67 -0.67 16.07 9.78
C TYR A 67 -1.51 15.95 11.07
N ILE A 68 -2.71 16.55 11.08
CA ILE A 68 -3.66 16.42 12.20
C ILE A 68 -4.09 14.95 12.37
N ALA A 69 -4.48 14.28 11.29
CA ALA A 69 -4.95 12.90 11.33
C ALA A 69 -3.90 11.94 11.94
N CYS A 70 -2.63 12.14 11.61
CA CYS A 70 -1.56 11.27 12.08
C CYS A 70 -1.12 11.53 13.53
N LEU A 71 -1.21 12.78 14.01
CA LEU A 71 -0.52 13.19 15.23
C LEU A 71 -1.43 13.75 16.34
N HIS A 72 -2.64 14.22 16.00
CA HIS A 72 -3.47 14.99 16.93
C HIS A 72 -4.93 14.53 17.01
N ALA A 73 -5.47 13.96 15.92
CA ALA A 73 -6.87 13.59 15.85
C ALA A 73 -7.22 12.48 16.85
N LYS A 74 -8.38 12.61 17.49
CA LYS A 74 -8.93 11.54 18.33
C LYS A 74 -9.28 10.33 17.48
N TYR A 75 -9.22 9.15 18.10
CA TYR A 75 -9.57 7.89 17.46
C TYR A 75 -10.96 7.91 16.77
N TRP A 76 -11.98 8.45 17.43
CA TRP A 76 -13.33 8.58 16.87
C TRP A 76 -13.39 9.51 15.64
N SER A 77 -12.57 10.56 15.61
CA SER A 77 -12.45 11.46 14.45
C SER A 77 -11.85 10.72 13.24
N ILE A 78 -10.90 9.80 13.46
CA ILE A 78 -10.35 8.96 12.40
C ILE A 78 -11.37 7.95 11.89
N LEU A 79 -12.13 7.30 12.76
CA LEU A 79 -13.20 6.40 12.34
C LEU A 79 -14.27 7.13 11.53
N TRP A 80 -14.69 8.31 11.99
CA TRP A 80 -15.64 9.16 11.28
C TRP A 80 -15.11 9.60 9.91
N PHE A 81 -13.85 10.02 9.84
CA PHE A 81 -13.17 10.36 8.60
C PHE A 81 -13.20 9.18 7.61
N VAL A 82 -12.81 7.98 8.04
CA VAL A 82 -12.78 6.78 7.18
C VAL A 82 -14.19 6.40 6.73
N ALA A 83 -15.18 6.46 7.62
CA ALA A 83 -16.58 6.19 7.29
C ALA A 83 -17.09 7.14 6.20
N LEU A 84 -16.77 8.43 6.28
CA LEU A 84 -17.14 9.41 5.26
C LEU A 84 -16.38 9.22 3.94
N VAL A 85 -15.11 8.82 3.97
CA VAL A 85 -14.36 8.46 2.75
C VAL A 85 -15.10 7.33 2.02
N ILE A 86 -15.42 6.24 2.72
CA ILE A 86 -16.10 5.06 2.16
C ILE A 86 -17.50 5.44 1.67
N ALA A 87 -18.28 6.18 2.46
CA ALA A 87 -19.61 6.64 2.07
C ALA A 87 -19.57 7.45 0.78
N ALA A 88 -18.65 8.42 0.67
CA ALA A 88 -18.48 9.20 -0.55
C ALA A 88 -18.11 8.33 -1.76
N LEU A 89 -17.18 7.37 -1.61
CA LEU A 89 -16.82 6.45 -2.70
C LEU A 89 -17.99 5.56 -3.14
N ILE A 90 -18.83 5.10 -2.21
CA ILE A 90 -20.05 4.35 -2.52
C ILE A 90 -21.08 5.24 -3.23
N GLY A 91 -21.25 6.48 -2.79
CA GLY A 91 -22.12 7.47 -3.44
C GLY A 91 -21.73 7.73 -4.88
N ILE A 92 -20.42 7.74 -5.17
CA ILE A 92 -19.89 7.83 -6.53
C ILE A 92 -20.12 6.52 -7.29
N GLY A 93 -19.51 5.42 -6.85
CA GLY A 93 -19.47 4.16 -7.59
C GLY A 93 -20.81 3.42 -7.64
N ALA A 94 -21.39 3.08 -6.49
CA ALA A 94 -22.69 2.41 -6.46
C ALA A 94 -23.84 3.34 -6.87
N GLY A 95 -23.73 4.65 -6.58
CA GLY A 95 -24.74 5.67 -6.89
C GLY A 95 -24.60 6.24 -8.30
N VAL A 96 -24.01 7.42 -8.42
CA VAL A 96 -24.06 8.21 -9.67
C VAL A 96 -23.45 7.51 -10.87
N HIS A 97 -22.44 6.67 -10.66
CA HIS A 97 -21.83 5.87 -11.71
C HIS A 97 -22.73 4.71 -12.16
N ARG A 98 -22.92 3.69 -11.32
CA ARG A 98 -23.60 2.45 -11.72
C ARG A 98 -25.12 2.61 -11.84
N LEU A 99 -25.77 3.30 -10.89
CA LEU A 99 -27.23 3.46 -10.85
C LEU A 99 -27.71 4.51 -11.84
N TRP A 100 -27.26 5.76 -11.68
CA TRP A 100 -27.81 6.88 -12.45
C TRP A 100 -27.18 7.06 -13.82
N SER A 101 -25.86 6.86 -13.99
CA SER A 101 -25.24 7.02 -15.31
C SER A 101 -25.49 5.82 -16.22
N HIS A 102 -25.26 4.61 -15.71
CA HIS A 102 -25.27 3.37 -16.51
C HIS A 102 -26.54 2.53 -16.41
N ARG A 103 -27.42 2.83 -15.43
CA ARG A 103 -28.66 2.07 -15.19
C ARG A 103 -28.39 0.57 -15.12
N SER A 104 -27.32 0.16 -14.46
CA SER A 104 -26.88 -1.23 -14.39
C SER A 104 -27.68 -2.05 -13.37
N TYR A 105 -28.43 -1.39 -12.51
CA TYR A 105 -29.43 -1.97 -11.61
C TYR A 105 -30.54 -0.93 -11.32
N LYS A 106 -31.59 -1.35 -10.63
CA LYS A 106 -32.67 -0.49 -10.14
C LYS A 106 -32.68 -0.47 -8.60
N ALA A 107 -33.05 0.66 -8.02
CA ALA A 107 -33.10 0.87 -6.58
C ALA A 107 -34.44 1.46 -6.13
N LYS A 108 -34.98 0.95 -5.02
CA LYS A 108 -36.14 1.55 -4.35
C LYS A 108 -35.75 2.89 -3.73
N TRP A 109 -36.76 3.74 -3.45
CA TRP A 109 -36.54 5.10 -2.96
C TRP A 109 -35.63 5.20 -1.71
N PRO A 110 -35.63 4.27 -0.72
CA PRO A 110 -34.76 4.40 0.45
C PRO A 110 -33.28 4.31 0.08
N MET A 111 -32.91 3.35 -0.77
CA MET A 111 -31.53 3.20 -1.23
C MET A 111 -31.10 4.39 -2.10
N ARG A 112 -31.99 4.87 -2.98
CA ARG A 112 -31.73 6.08 -3.79
C ARG A 112 -31.47 7.30 -2.91
N LEU A 113 -32.21 7.45 -1.81
CA LEU A 113 -32.01 8.55 -0.87
C LEU A 113 -30.64 8.45 -0.17
N ILE A 114 -30.27 7.25 0.30
CA ILE A 114 -28.96 6.99 0.92
C ILE A 114 -27.82 7.32 -0.06
N LEU A 115 -27.90 6.82 -1.30
CA LEU A 115 -26.90 7.06 -2.33
C LEU A 115 -26.82 8.54 -2.72
N MET A 116 -27.94 9.26 -2.71
CA MET A 116 -27.96 10.70 -2.97
C MET A 116 -27.24 11.47 -1.86
N ILE A 117 -27.46 11.12 -0.58
CA ILE A 117 -26.73 11.73 0.55
C ILE A 117 -25.23 11.43 0.42
N PHE A 118 -24.87 10.18 0.15
CA PHE A 118 -23.47 9.77 -0.02
C PHE A 118 -22.78 10.47 -1.18
N GLN A 119 -23.45 10.62 -2.33
CA GLN A 119 -22.94 11.40 -3.46
C GLN A 119 -22.78 12.88 -3.10
N THR A 120 -23.70 13.44 -2.31
CA THR A 120 -23.61 14.83 -1.85
C THR A 120 -22.43 15.05 -0.90
N ILE A 121 -22.09 14.08 -0.04
CA ILE A 121 -20.87 14.09 0.79
C ILE A 121 -19.60 14.12 -0.09
N ALA A 122 -19.62 13.44 -1.24
CA ALA A 122 -18.48 13.37 -2.15
C ALA A 122 -18.16 14.71 -2.83
N PHE A 123 -19.15 15.60 -2.98
CA PHE A 123 -19.04 16.91 -3.63
C PHE A 123 -18.35 16.85 -5.00
N GLN A 124 -18.95 16.10 -5.93
CA GLN A 124 -18.53 16.06 -7.34
C GLN A 124 -19.69 16.42 -8.24
N ASP A 125 -20.14 17.68 -8.16
CA ASP A 125 -21.36 18.18 -8.80
C ASP A 125 -22.66 17.44 -8.40
N ASP A 126 -23.80 17.95 -8.86
CA ASP A 126 -25.09 17.27 -8.69
C ASP A 126 -25.17 16.01 -9.56
N ILE A 127 -26.01 15.04 -9.15
CA ILE A 127 -26.18 13.74 -9.81
C ILE A 127 -26.43 13.91 -11.32
N TYR A 128 -27.27 14.86 -11.71
CA TYR A 128 -27.58 15.09 -13.13
C TYR A 128 -26.35 15.56 -13.90
N GLN A 129 -25.62 16.55 -13.38
CA GLN A 129 -24.44 17.12 -14.02
C GLN A 129 -23.32 16.08 -14.17
N TRP A 130 -23.04 15.31 -13.10
CA TRP A 130 -22.04 14.24 -13.14
C TRP A 130 -22.43 13.14 -14.12
N ALA A 131 -23.68 12.65 -14.05
CA ALA A 131 -24.13 11.57 -14.92
C ALA A 131 -24.16 11.98 -16.40
N ARG A 132 -24.54 13.23 -16.70
CA ARG A 132 -24.47 13.74 -18.07
C ARG A 132 -23.03 13.72 -18.58
N ASP A 133 -22.09 14.31 -17.84
CA ASP A 133 -20.69 14.39 -18.26
C ASP A 133 -20.06 12.99 -18.37
N HIS A 134 -20.42 12.05 -17.50
CA HIS A 134 -19.94 10.67 -17.58
C HIS A 134 -20.54 9.88 -18.76
N ARG A 135 -21.81 10.10 -19.12
CA ARG A 135 -22.40 9.55 -20.35
C ARG A 135 -21.73 10.12 -21.60
N VAL A 136 -21.34 11.40 -21.59
CA VAL A 136 -20.53 12.01 -22.66
C VAL A 136 -19.17 11.32 -22.75
N HIS A 137 -18.49 11.15 -21.62
CA HIS A 137 -17.20 10.47 -21.53
C HIS A 137 -17.25 9.08 -22.17
N HIS A 138 -18.24 8.24 -21.85
CA HIS A 138 -18.36 6.90 -22.45
C HIS A 138 -18.70 6.92 -23.94
N LYS A 139 -19.51 7.89 -24.40
CA LYS A 139 -19.94 7.94 -25.80
C LYS A 139 -18.84 8.49 -26.73
N PHE A 140 -17.99 9.37 -26.22
CA PHE A 140 -17.00 10.09 -26.99
C PHE A 140 -15.59 9.99 -26.38
N THR A 141 -15.30 8.88 -25.70
CA THR A 141 -14.01 8.60 -25.05
C THR A 141 -12.86 8.88 -26.01
N ASP A 142 -11.77 9.45 -25.51
CA ASP A 142 -10.55 9.71 -26.27
C ASP A 142 -10.72 10.73 -27.42
N THR A 143 -11.70 11.63 -27.31
CA THR A 143 -11.92 12.75 -28.25
C THR A 143 -12.02 14.10 -27.55
N ASP A 144 -12.11 15.19 -28.31
CA ASP A 144 -12.31 16.55 -27.76
C ASP A 144 -13.68 16.76 -27.11
N ALA A 145 -14.62 15.82 -27.30
CA ALA A 145 -15.89 15.80 -26.60
C ALA A 145 -15.82 15.08 -25.24
N ASP A 146 -14.75 14.35 -24.94
CA ASP A 146 -14.53 13.73 -23.64
C ASP A 146 -14.13 14.80 -22.60
N PRO A 147 -14.92 15.03 -21.53
CA PRO A 147 -14.64 16.08 -20.55
C PRO A 147 -13.27 15.96 -19.85
N TYR A 148 -12.73 14.75 -19.74
CA TYR A 148 -11.45 14.47 -19.06
C TYR A 148 -10.53 13.58 -19.91
N ASN A 149 -10.53 13.85 -21.22
CA ASN A 149 -9.73 13.15 -22.24
C ASN A 149 -8.29 12.85 -21.80
N ALA A 150 -7.99 11.57 -21.58
CA ALA A 150 -6.69 11.07 -21.15
C ALA A 150 -5.57 11.29 -22.18
N LEU A 151 -5.90 11.44 -23.47
CA LEU A 151 -4.92 11.73 -24.52
C LEU A 151 -4.27 13.12 -24.38
N ARG A 152 -4.90 14.03 -23.61
CA ARG A 152 -4.32 15.34 -23.26
C ARG A 152 -3.33 15.25 -22.08
N GLY A 153 -3.05 14.04 -21.60
CA GLY A 153 -2.04 13.76 -20.59
C GLY A 153 -2.59 13.56 -19.18
N PHE A 154 -1.72 13.05 -18.30
CA PHE A 154 -2.06 12.71 -16.91
C PHE A 154 -2.60 13.91 -16.14
N PHE A 155 -1.93 15.06 -16.18
CA PHE A 155 -2.35 16.23 -15.40
C PHE A 155 -3.74 16.72 -15.82
N PHE A 156 -4.01 16.75 -17.13
CA PHE A 156 -5.30 17.18 -17.65
C PHE A 156 -6.43 16.25 -17.18
N SER A 157 -6.30 14.94 -17.40
CA SER A 157 -7.30 13.94 -17.02
C SER A 157 -7.47 13.78 -15.50
N HIS A 158 -6.44 14.10 -14.71
CA HIS A 158 -6.52 14.05 -13.25
C HIS A 158 -7.24 15.28 -12.67
N ILE A 159 -6.74 16.49 -12.93
CA ILE A 159 -7.30 17.72 -12.33
C ILE A 159 -7.40 18.88 -13.33
N GLY A 160 -6.57 18.92 -14.38
CA GLY A 160 -6.49 20.05 -15.29
C GLY A 160 -7.81 20.38 -15.99
N TRP A 161 -8.66 19.39 -16.26
CA TRP A 161 -10.00 19.59 -16.82
C TRP A 161 -10.93 20.43 -15.94
N LEU A 162 -10.71 20.46 -14.63
CA LEU A 162 -11.42 21.33 -13.69
C LEU A 162 -10.82 22.74 -13.62
N LEU A 163 -9.59 22.92 -14.09
CA LEU A 163 -8.86 24.19 -14.04
C LEU A 163 -9.02 25.00 -15.33
N THR A 164 -9.60 24.42 -16.38
CA THR A 164 -9.82 25.08 -17.67
C THR A 164 -11.30 25.11 -18.04
N ARG A 165 -11.66 25.99 -18.98
CA ARG A 165 -12.96 25.90 -19.65
C ARG A 165 -13.05 24.59 -20.44
N LYS A 166 -14.25 24.03 -20.50
CA LYS A 166 -14.54 22.81 -21.29
C LYS A 166 -14.37 23.13 -22.77
N HIS A 167 -13.88 22.15 -23.53
CA HIS A 167 -13.85 22.24 -24.98
C HIS A 167 -15.29 22.42 -25.53
N PRO A 168 -15.51 23.23 -26.58
CA PRO A 168 -16.84 23.41 -27.18
C PRO A 168 -17.55 22.11 -27.53
N ASP A 169 -16.81 21.10 -28.01
CA ASP A 169 -17.37 19.78 -28.34
C ASP A 169 -17.99 19.07 -27.15
N VAL A 170 -17.46 19.26 -25.92
CA VAL A 170 -18.08 18.71 -24.71
C VAL A 170 -19.49 19.27 -24.52
N VAL A 171 -19.69 20.55 -24.83
CA VAL A 171 -20.98 21.23 -24.71
C VAL A 171 -21.92 20.78 -25.83
N ILE A 172 -21.44 20.83 -27.08
CA ILE A 172 -22.22 20.49 -28.28
C ILE A 172 -22.66 19.03 -28.23
N LYS A 173 -21.72 18.11 -27.98
CA LYS A 173 -22.02 16.67 -27.90
C LYS A 173 -22.76 16.32 -26.62
N GLY A 174 -22.51 17.02 -25.52
CA GLY A 174 -23.25 16.87 -24.27
C GLY A 174 -24.74 17.16 -24.39
N ALA A 175 -25.13 18.12 -25.24
CA ALA A 175 -26.53 18.39 -25.53
C ALA A 175 -27.25 17.23 -26.27
N THR A 176 -26.50 16.30 -26.87
CA THR A 176 -27.06 15.13 -27.58
C THR A 176 -27.27 13.91 -26.68
N ILE A 177 -26.87 13.99 -25.41
CA ILE A 177 -27.06 12.90 -24.44
C ILE A 177 -28.47 12.99 -23.86
N ASP A 178 -29.22 11.89 -23.96
CA ASP A 178 -30.49 11.76 -23.26
C ASP A 178 -30.27 11.64 -21.75
N CYS A 179 -30.87 12.57 -21.00
CA CYS A 179 -30.93 12.58 -19.53
C CYS A 179 -32.36 12.71 -19.01
N SER A 180 -33.37 12.40 -19.85
CA SER A 180 -34.79 12.48 -19.48
C SER A 180 -35.12 11.59 -18.28
N ASP A 181 -34.49 10.43 -18.17
CA ASP A 181 -34.62 9.51 -17.05
C ASP A 181 -34.21 10.13 -15.70
N LEU A 182 -33.14 10.93 -15.70
CA LEU A 182 -32.65 11.60 -14.49
C LEU A 182 -33.62 12.69 -14.03
N MET A 183 -34.27 13.35 -14.98
CA MET A 183 -35.30 14.36 -14.72
C MET A 183 -36.62 13.75 -14.26
N GLN A 184 -36.85 12.46 -14.52
CA GLN A 184 -38.01 11.71 -14.03
C GLN A 184 -37.80 11.15 -12.61
N ASP A 185 -36.56 11.07 -12.12
CA ASP A 185 -36.27 10.62 -10.76
C ASP A 185 -36.45 11.79 -9.75
N PRO A 186 -37.47 11.75 -8.86
CA PRO A 186 -37.73 12.84 -7.93
C PRO A 186 -36.56 13.11 -6.96
N ILE A 187 -35.75 12.11 -6.64
CA ILE A 187 -34.60 12.25 -5.73
C ILE A 187 -33.48 13.02 -6.42
N VAL A 188 -33.25 12.76 -7.71
CA VAL A 188 -32.25 13.48 -8.52
C VAL A 188 -32.67 14.93 -8.71
N VAL A 189 -33.93 15.18 -9.06
CA VAL A 189 -34.47 16.53 -9.22
C VAL A 189 -34.43 17.31 -7.91
N PHE A 190 -34.77 16.66 -6.79
CA PHE A 190 -34.67 17.26 -5.45
C PHE A 190 -33.23 17.66 -5.14
N GLN A 191 -32.28 16.74 -5.29
CA GLN A 191 -30.88 17.03 -5.01
C GLN A 191 -30.39 18.17 -5.90
N LYS A 192 -30.65 18.12 -7.21
CA LYS A 192 -30.24 19.17 -8.15
C LYS A 192 -30.76 20.55 -7.73
N LYS A 193 -32.04 20.64 -7.36
CA LYS A 193 -32.67 21.91 -6.94
C LYS A 193 -32.02 22.50 -5.68
N TRP A 194 -31.68 21.65 -4.72
CA TRP A 194 -31.18 22.06 -3.41
C TRP A 194 -29.66 21.90 -3.23
N TYR A 195 -28.94 21.50 -4.27
CA TYR A 195 -27.54 21.09 -4.20
C TYR A 195 -26.64 22.16 -3.56
N ARG A 196 -26.87 23.44 -3.88
CA ARG A 196 -26.08 24.56 -3.34
C ARG A 196 -26.13 24.66 -1.81
N TYR A 197 -27.15 24.10 -1.17
CA TYR A 197 -27.32 24.09 0.29
C TYR A 197 -26.97 22.71 0.88
N LEU A 198 -27.38 21.63 0.20
CA LEU A 198 -27.09 20.27 0.63
C LEU A 198 -25.58 19.97 0.59
N MET A 199 -24.87 20.46 -0.43
CA MET A 199 -23.43 20.25 -0.60
C MET A 199 -22.63 20.77 0.60
N PRO A 200 -22.64 22.07 0.96
CA PRO A 200 -21.83 22.54 2.08
C PRO A 200 -22.26 21.90 3.39
N LEU A 201 -23.56 21.59 3.55
CA LEU A 201 -24.10 20.92 4.71
C LEU A 201 -23.52 19.50 4.88
N CYS A 202 -23.64 18.65 3.86
CA CYS A 202 -23.23 17.25 3.91
C CYS A 202 -21.72 17.05 3.77
N ALA A 203 -21.05 17.87 2.94
CA ALA A 203 -19.63 17.70 2.64
C ALA A 203 -18.70 18.40 3.65
N PHE A 204 -19.16 19.43 4.38
CA PHE A 204 -18.27 20.18 5.27
C PHE A 204 -18.87 20.46 6.65
N ILE A 205 -20.09 20.98 6.74
CA ILE A 205 -20.68 21.39 8.03
C ILE A 205 -20.92 20.18 8.93
N ILE A 206 -21.69 19.18 8.48
CA ILE A 206 -21.94 17.95 9.27
C ILE A 206 -20.63 17.22 9.58
N PRO A 207 -19.73 16.97 8.60
CA PRO A 207 -18.43 16.34 8.88
C PRO A 207 -17.58 17.07 9.91
N THR A 208 -17.72 18.39 10.04
CA THR A 208 -16.98 19.22 11.00
C THR A 208 -17.67 19.27 12.36
N LEU A 209 -19.00 19.41 12.40
CA LEU A 209 -19.75 19.58 13.65
C LEU A 209 -19.91 18.28 14.42
N VAL A 210 -20.03 17.13 13.75
CA VAL A 210 -20.19 15.83 14.42
C VAL A 210 -19.00 15.52 15.34
N PRO A 211 -17.73 15.58 14.89
CA PRO A 211 -16.60 15.32 15.78
C PRO A 211 -16.48 16.33 16.92
N TRP A 212 -16.73 17.60 16.62
CA TRP A 212 -16.69 18.67 17.61
C TRP A 212 -17.74 18.47 18.72
N TRP A 213 -18.98 18.14 18.34
CA TRP A 213 -20.07 17.99 19.31
C TRP A 213 -20.09 16.63 20.01
N ALA A 214 -19.94 15.53 19.28
CA ALA A 214 -20.21 14.19 19.81
C ALA A 214 -19.06 13.61 20.65
N TRP A 215 -17.81 14.00 20.38
CA TRP A 215 -16.65 13.52 21.15
C TRP A 215 -15.61 14.62 21.43
N ASN A 216 -16.06 15.87 21.43
CA ASN A 216 -15.30 17.06 21.84
C ASN A 216 -13.96 17.20 21.11
N GLU A 217 -13.93 16.89 19.80
CA GLU A 217 -12.77 17.19 18.96
C GLU A 217 -12.61 18.71 18.79
N SER A 218 -11.39 19.20 18.54
CA SER A 218 -11.22 20.61 18.19
C SER A 218 -12.01 20.95 16.92
N LEU A 219 -12.77 22.05 16.94
CA LEU A 219 -13.52 22.52 15.76
C LEU A 219 -12.55 22.79 14.58
N TRP A 220 -11.37 23.32 14.89
CA TRP A 220 -10.31 23.56 13.91
C TRP A 220 -9.78 22.26 13.29
N TYR A 221 -9.56 21.22 14.10
CA TYR A 221 -9.12 19.92 13.61
C TYR A 221 -10.20 19.24 12.79
N SER A 222 -11.45 19.31 13.24
CA SER A 222 -12.60 18.74 12.55
C SER A 222 -12.79 19.33 11.15
N TRP A 223 -12.62 20.66 11.00
CA TRP A 223 -12.67 21.34 9.70
C TRP A 223 -11.58 20.82 8.74
N HIS A 224 -10.32 20.76 9.20
CA HIS A 224 -9.22 20.32 8.36
C HIS A 224 -9.28 18.83 8.02
N LEU A 225 -9.80 17.99 8.92
CA LEU A 225 -10.12 16.60 8.62
C LEU A 225 -11.22 16.49 7.56
N ALA A 226 -12.25 17.34 7.62
CA ALA A 226 -13.30 17.38 6.60
C ALA A 226 -12.73 17.79 5.23
N VAL A 227 -11.91 18.84 5.14
CA VAL A 227 -11.26 19.26 3.88
C VAL A 227 -10.28 18.21 3.37
N CYS A 228 -9.51 17.59 4.25
CA CYS A 228 -8.59 16.50 3.90
C CYS A 228 -9.32 15.30 3.29
N ARG A 229 -10.42 14.87 3.92
CA ARG A 229 -11.29 13.80 3.41
C ARG A 229 -11.80 14.14 2.00
N TYR A 230 -12.25 15.37 1.77
CA TYR A 230 -12.68 15.82 0.44
C TYR A 230 -11.57 15.69 -0.59
N CYS A 231 -10.38 16.21 -0.29
CA CYS A 231 -9.23 16.14 -1.18
C CYS A 231 -8.84 14.70 -1.53
N ILE A 232 -8.87 13.78 -0.56
CA ILE A 232 -8.56 12.36 -0.77
C ILE A 232 -9.60 11.71 -1.67
N ASN A 233 -10.90 11.92 -1.41
CA ASN A 233 -11.97 11.38 -2.26
C ASN A 233 -11.88 11.87 -3.71
N LEU A 234 -11.53 13.15 -3.91
CA LEU A 234 -11.29 13.72 -5.24
C LEU A 234 -10.15 13.00 -5.96
N ASN A 235 -8.97 12.92 -5.34
CA ASN A 235 -7.80 12.29 -5.96
C ASN A 235 -8.02 10.80 -6.26
N ILE A 236 -8.73 10.08 -5.38
CA ILE A 236 -9.12 8.69 -5.63
C ILE A 236 -10.02 8.61 -6.86
N THR A 237 -11.03 9.46 -6.97
CA THR A 237 -11.96 9.43 -8.12
C THR A 237 -11.28 9.86 -9.41
N TRP A 238 -10.47 10.92 -9.37
CA TRP A 238 -9.69 11.41 -10.50
C TRP A 238 -8.64 10.41 -10.99
N SER A 239 -8.16 9.52 -10.11
CA SER A 239 -7.27 8.44 -10.52
C SER A 239 -7.94 7.47 -11.49
N VAL A 240 -9.27 7.32 -11.45
CA VAL A 240 -10.03 6.53 -12.44
C VAL A 240 -9.90 7.16 -13.82
N ASN A 241 -10.07 8.48 -13.94
CA ASN A 241 -9.96 9.20 -15.21
C ASN A 241 -8.53 9.26 -15.78
N SER A 242 -7.52 9.18 -14.91
CA SER A 242 -6.11 9.38 -15.27
C SER A 242 -5.31 8.08 -15.22
N VAL A 243 -5.07 7.55 -14.02
CA VAL A 243 -4.30 6.31 -13.81
C VAL A 243 -4.93 5.14 -14.57
N ALA A 244 -6.26 4.96 -14.47
CA ALA A 244 -6.93 3.85 -15.14
C ALA A 244 -7.12 4.06 -16.65
N HIS A 245 -6.71 5.18 -17.24
CA HIS A 245 -6.64 5.38 -18.69
C HIS A 245 -5.19 5.38 -19.24
N ILE A 246 -4.18 5.42 -18.38
CA ILE A 246 -2.77 5.53 -18.80
C ILE A 246 -1.99 4.28 -18.44
N TRP A 247 -2.23 3.68 -17.26
CA TRP A 247 -1.43 2.57 -16.75
C TRP A 247 -2.28 1.37 -16.33
N GLY A 248 -2.19 0.29 -17.10
CA GLY A 248 -2.83 -0.99 -16.81
C GLY A 248 -2.84 -1.92 -18.02
N THR A 249 -3.61 -3.01 -17.95
CA THR A 249 -3.81 -3.95 -19.07
C THR A 249 -5.11 -3.69 -19.83
N LYS A 250 -5.20 -4.11 -21.10
CA LYS A 250 -6.42 -3.92 -21.93
C LYS A 250 -6.97 -5.24 -22.49
N PRO A 251 -7.42 -6.17 -21.63
CA PRO A 251 -7.80 -7.51 -22.07
C PRO A 251 -9.11 -7.56 -22.87
N TYR A 252 -10.00 -6.58 -22.75
CA TYR A 252 -11.32 -6.59 -23.40
C TYR A 252 -11.39 -5.70 -24.64
N ASP A 253 -10.73 -4.54 -24.62
CA ASP A 253 -10.72 -3.60 -25.74
C ASP A 253 -9.45 -2.75 -25.77
N GLN A 254 -8.58 -2.96 -26.75
CA GLN A 254 -7.36 -2.16 -26.92
C GLN A 254 -7.58 -0.82 -27.60
N SER A 255 -8.73 -0.62 -28.25
CA SER A 255 -9.00 0.57 -29.06
C SER A 255 -9.26 1.82 -28.21
N VAL A 256 -9.62 1.63 -26.93
CA VAL A 256 -9.83 2.70 -25.95
C VAL A 256 -8.63 2.84 -25.01
N THR A 257 -8.44 4.02 -24.42
CA THR A 257 -7.36 4.25 -23.45
C THR A 257 -7.59 3.53 -22.11
N ALA A 258 -8.83 3.28 -21.71
CA ALA A 258 -9.18 2.62 -20.45
C ALA A 258 -8.43 1.29 -20.22
N THR A 259 -7.99 1.06 -18.98
CA THR A 259 -7.13 -0.06 -18.56
C THR A 259 -7.63 -0.71 -17.25
N GLU A 260 -7.24 -1.96 -17.02
CA GLU A 260 -7.40 -2.63 -15.73
C GLU A 260 -6.24 -2.23 -14.79
N ASN A 261 -6.56 -1.66 -13.64
CA ASN A 261 -5.59 -1.24 -12.63
C ASN A 261 -6.04 -1.65 -11.22
N ILE A 262 -5.31 -2.60 -10.61
CA ILE A 262 -5.63 -3.13 -9.28
C ILE A 262 -5.48 -2.09 -8.15
N GLY A 263 -4.55 -1.14 -8.28
CA GLY A 263 -4.36 -0.08 -7.29
C GLY A 263 -5.54 0.88 -7.25
N VAL A 264 -6.03 1.27 -8.43
CA VAL A 264 -7.27 2.05 -8.55
C VAL A 264 -8.47 1.23 -8.07
N ALA A 265 -8.53 -0.07 -8.37
CA ALA A 265 -9.63 -0.92 -7.92
C ALA A 265 -9.70 -1.00 -6.39
N LEU A 266 -8.54 -1.04 -5.71
CA LEU A 266 -8.47 -0.99 -4.25
C LEU A 266 -8.93 0.35 -3.68
N LEU A 267 -8.38 1.46 -4.19
CA LEU A 267 -8.63 2.79 -3.64
C LEU A 267 -10.04 3.29 -3.96
N ALA A 268 -10.53 3.04 -5.18
CA ALA A 268 -11.83 3.47 -5.66
C ALA A 268 -12.94 2.41 -5.49
N CYS A 269 -12.78 1.49 -4.54
CA CYS A 269 -13.82 0.52 -4.15
C CYS A 269 -14.38 -0.35 -5.30
N GLY A 270 -13.56 -0.64 -6.32
CA GLY A 270 -13.90 -1.50 -7.45
C GLY A 270 -13.86 -0.83 -8.83
N GLU A 271 -13.70 0.49 -8.91
CA GLU A 271 -13.76 1.21 -10.20
C GLU A 271 -12.49 1.17 -11.05
N GLY A 272 -11.47 0.42 -10.64
CA GLY A 272 -10.20 0.27 -11.38
C GLY A 272 -10.22 -0.80 -12.47
N TRP A 273 -11.27 -1.60 -12.57
CA TRP A 273 -11.48 -2.56 -13.67
C TRP A 273 -12.07 -1.82 -14.90
N HIS A 274 -11.32 -0.81 -15.35
CA HIS A 274 -11.85 0.25 -16.21
C HIS A 274 -11.95 -0.17 -17.68
N ASN A 275 -11.07 -1.07 -18.16
CA ASN A 275 -11.18 -1.62 -19.51
C ASN A 275 -12.43 -2.50 -19.65
N TYR A 276 -12.73 -3.34 -18.65
CA TYR A 276 -13.97 -4.11 -18.58
C TYR A 276 -15.17 -3.17 -18.58
N HIS A 277 -15.12 -2.15 -17.72
CA HIS A 277 -16.20 -1.20 -17.57
C HIS A 277 -16.51 -0.46 -18.88
N HIS A 278 -15.49 0.02 -19.60
CA HIS A 278 -15.68 0.67 -20.90
C HIS A 278 -16.20 -0.29 -21.98
N ALA A 279 -15.81 -1.56 -21.94
CA ALA A 279 -16.33 -2.58 -22.85
C ALA A 279 -17.79 -2.97 -22.55
N PHE A 280 -18.18 -2.95 -21.26
CA PHE A 280 -19.48 -3.39 -20.76
C PHE A 280 -20.07 -2.42 -19.72
N PRO A 281 -20.41 -1.18 -20.12
CA PRO A 281 -20.80 -0.13 -19.17
C PRO A 281 -22.06 -0.46 -18.36
N TRP A 282 -22.93 -1.34 -18.88
CA TRP A 282 -24.17 -1.75 -18.23
C TRP A 282 -24.02 -2.87 -17.18
N ASP A 283 -22.83 -3.44 -16.98
CA ASP A 283 -22.62 -4.46 -15.95
C ASP A 283 -22.55 -3.83 -14.55
N TYR A 284 -23.41 -4.27 -13.62
CA TYR A 284 -23.49 -3.69 -12.28
C TYR A 284 -22.24 -3.95 -11.43
N LYS A 285 -21.46 -4.98 -11.76
CA LYS A 285 -20.26 -5.36 -11.04
C LYS A 285 -19.06 -4.53 -11.48
N THR A 286 -19.10 -3.94 -12.68
CA THR A 286 -17.98 -3.26 -13.35
C THR A 286 -16.70 -4.11 -13.44
N ALA A 287 -16.80 -5.45 -13.32
CA ALA A 287 -15.66 -6.37 -13.34
C ALA A 287 -16.07 -7.79 -13.80
N GLU A 288 -15.10 -8.54 -14.37
CA GLU A 288 -15.26 -9.95 -14.75
C GLU A 288 -15.36 -10.90 -13.53
N PHE A 289 -15.88 -12.12 -13.75
CA PHE A 289 -16.07 -13.16 -12.73
C PHE A 289 -14.77 -13.64 -12.04
N GLY A 290 -14.89 -14.03 -10.78
CA GLY A 290 -13.98 -14.98 -10.13
C GLY A 290 -13.19 -14.46 -8.93
N ASN A 291 -13.01 -13.14 -8.78
CA ASN A 291 -12.35 -12.59 -7.60
C ASN A 291 -12.74 -11.13 -7.35
N TYR A 292 -13.96 -10.88 -6.84
CA TYR A 292 -14.48 -9.54 -6.47
C TYR A 292 -13.76 -8.89 -5.28
N LYS A 293 -12.54 -9.33 -4.96
CA LYS A 293 -11.68 -8.68 -3.97
C LYS A 293 -11.54 -7.21 -4.38
N PHE A 294 -11.75 -6.34 -3.40
CA PHE A 294 -11.67 -4.88 -3.53
C PHE A 294 -12.87 -4.18 -4.22
N ASN A 295 -13.91 -4.89 -4.65
CA ASN A 295 -15.12 -4.27 -5.21
C ASN A 295 -16.21 -4.06 -4.13
N LEU A 296 -15.97 -3.09 -3.25
CA LEU A 296 -16.89 -2.78 -2.16
C LEU A 296 -18.23 -2.23 -2.67
N ASN A 297 -18.24 -1.53 -3.81
CA ASN A 297 -19.47 -1.04 -4.44
C ASN A 297 -20.40 -2.19 -4.84
N LYS A 298 -19.86 -3.28 -5.40
CA LYS A 298 -20.62 -4.50 -5.69
C LYS A 298 -21.19 -5.12 -4.43
N THR A 299 -20.37 -5.26 -3.38
CA THR A 299 -20.82 -5.82 -2.09
C THR A 299 -21.95 -4.99 -1.47
N PHE A 300 -21.85 -3.65 -1.55
CA PHE A 300 -22.92 -2.75 -1.11
C PHE A 300 -24.22 -2.98 -1.89
N ILE A 301 -24.14 -3.04 -3.22
CA ILE A 301 -25.33 -3.28 -4.07
C ILE A 301 -25.95 -4.66 -3.77
N ASP A 302 -25.14 -5.70 -3.61
CA ASP A 302 -25.61 -7.05 -3.28
C ASP A 302 -26.32 -7.10 -1.93
N PHE A 303 -25.79 -6.41 -0.91
CA PHE A 303 -26.46 -6.31 0.39
C PHE A 303 -27.83 -5.65 0.26
N PHE A 304 -27.94 -4.55 -0.50
CA PHE A 304 -29.22 -3.90 -0.75
C PHE A 304 -30.14 -4.75 -1.63
N ALA A 305 -29.61 -5.59 -2.51
CA ALA A 305 -30.40 -6.56 -3.28
C ALA A 305 -30.95 -7.66 -2.38
N TYR A 306 -30.14 -8.17 -1.46
CA TYR A 306 -30.54 -9.18 -0.48
C TYR A 306 -31.70 -8.72 0.40
N ILE A 307 -31.70 -7.45 0.85
CA ILE A 307 -32.82 -6.87 1.62
C ILE A 307 -33.94 -6.29 0.73
N GLY A 308 -33.91 -6.55 -0.58
CA GLY A 308 -34.99 -6.19 -1.51
C GLY A 308 -35.11 -4.70 -1.85
N LEU A 309 -34.05 -3.92 -1.65
CA LEU A 309 -33.96 -2.50 -2.00
C LEU A 309 -33.26 -2.25 -3.35
N ALA A 310 -32.43 -3.18 -3.82
CA ALA A 310 -31.90 -3.21 -5.19
C ALA A 310 -32.47 -4.41 -5.96
N TYR A 311 -32.65 -4.27 -7.27
CA TYR A 311 -33.18 -5.32 -8.15
C TYR A 311 -32.76 -5.07 -9.61
N ASP A 312 -33.01 -6.05 -10.49
CA ASP A 312 -32.66 -5.95 -11.93
C ASP A 312 -31.16 -5.72 -12.17
N LEU A 313 -30.31 -6.41 -11.39
CA LEU A 313 -28.85 -6.31 -11.43
C LEU A 313 -28.33 -6.95 -12.74
N LYS A 314 -27.86 -6.13 -13.67
CA LYS A 314 -27.43 -6.58 -15.00
C LYS A 314 -26.00 -7.12 -14.97
N THR A 315 -25.79 -8.31 -15.52
CA THR A 315 -24.45 -8.90 -15.68
C THR A 315 -24.22 -9.38 -17.09
N VAL A 316 -22.98 -9.32 -17.56
CA VAL A 316 -22.59 -9.83 -18.88
C VAL A 316 -22.36 -11.33 -18.78
N SER A 317 -22.84 -12.07 -19.78
CA SER A 317 -22.58 -13.51 -19.88
C SER A 317 -21.13 -13.79 -20.30
N ALA A 318 -20.59 -14.92 -19.84
CA ALA A 318 -19.21 -15.32 -20.16
C ALA A 318 -18.98 -15.42 -21.68
N ASP A 319 -19.97 -15.84 -22.46
CA ASP A 319 -19.87 -15.93 -23.92
C ASP A 319 -19.71 -14.57 -24.59
N VAL A 320 -20.40 -13.54 -24.10
CA VAL A 320 -20.28 -12.18 -24.62
C VAL A 320 -18.90 -11.61 -24.29
N ILE A 321 -18.40 -11.85 -23.08
CA ILE A 321 -17.04 -11.45 -22.66
C ILE A 321 -16.01 -12.11 -23.57
N LYS A 322 -16.06 -13.44 -23.70
CA LYS A 322 -15.15 -14.22 -24.55
C LYS A 322 -15.13 -13.71 -25.99
N LYS A 323 -16.30 -13.45 -26.60
CA LYS A 323 -16.39 -12.90 -27.97
C LYS A 323 -15.76 -11.51 -28.08
N ARG A 324 -15.89 -10.66 -27.07
CA ARG A 324 -15.28 -9.32 -27.06
C ARG A 324 -13.76 -9.41 -26.98
N VAL A 325 -13.24 -10.21 -26.05
CA VAL A 325 -11.79 -10.46 -25.88
C VAL A 325 -11.17 -10.98 -27.18
N LEU A 326 -11.80 -11.99 -27.82
CA LEU A 326 -11.30 -12.55 -29.07
C LEU A 326 -11.29 -11.56 -30.25
N ARG A 327 -12.13 -10.54 -30.22
CA ARG A 327 -12.29 -9.56 -31.32
C ARG A 327 -11.46 -8.31 -31.14
N CYS A 328 -11.37 -7.80 -29.90
CA CYS A 328 -10.87 -6.46 -29.59
C CYS A 328 -9.84 -6.44 -28.47
N GLY A 329 -9.66 -7.56 -27.76
CA GLY A 329 -8.73 -7.67 -26.66
C GLY A 329 -7.28 -7.71 -27.14
N GLU A 330 -6.37 -7.37 -26.24
CA GLU A 330 -4.94 -7.60 -26.46
C GLU A 330 -4.68 -9.09 -26.62
N LEU A 331 -4.43 -9.51 -27.86
CA LEU A 331 -3.85 -10.82 -28.15
C LEU A 331 -2.44 -10.80 -27.57
N THR A 332 -2.30 -11.18 -26.31
CA THR A 332 -1.00 -11.62 -25.82
C THR A 332 -0.70 -12.90 -26.59
N ASP A 333 0.28 -12.87 -27.49
CA ASP A 333 0.81 -14.04 -28.20
C ASP A 333 1.37 -15.08 -27.21
N ASN A 334 0.47 -15.80 -26.53
CA ASN A 334 0.69 -17.11 -25.91
C ASN A 334 -0.62 -17.62 -25.31
N PRO A 335 -1.23 -18.69 -25.86
CA PRO A 335 -2.42 -19.32 -25.30
C PRO A 335 -2.07 -20.26 -24.13
N THR A 336 -0.95 -20.06 -23.45
CA THR A 336 -0.85 -20.50 -22.05
C THR A 336 -1.56 -19.44 -21.23
N ILE A 337 -2.81 -19.74 -20.86
CA ILE A 337 -3.47 -19.30 -19.63
C ILE A 337 -2.61 -18.26 -18.91
N THR A 338 -2.85 -16.98 -19.15
CA THR A 338 -2.31 -15.92 -18.29
C THR A 338 -2.95 -16.12 -16.94
N LYS A 339 -2.39 -17.05 -16.16
CA LYS A 339 -2.53 -17.03 -14.71
C LYS A 339 -2.17 -15.60 -14.31
N PRO A 340 -2.95 -14.93 -13.44
CA PRO A 340 -2.63 -13.61 -12.90
C PRO A 340 -1.41 -13.67 -11.97
N GLY A 341 -0.32 -14.22 -12.48
CA GLY A 341 0.81 -14.73 -11.74
C GLY A 341 2.06 -13.93 -12.06
N THR A 342 2.73 -14.18 -13.16
CA THR A 342 4.20 -14.00 -13.28
C THR A 342 4.76 -12.58 -13.08
N ARG A 343 3.99 -11.50 -13.28
CA ARG A 343 4.55 -10.12 -13.26
C ARG A 343 4.80 -9.55 -11.85
N SER A 344 4.02 -9.95 -10.86
CA SER A 344 4.18 -9.55 -9.45
C SER A 344 5.05 -10.52 -8.62
N HIS A 345 5.50 -11.63 -9.21
CA HIS A 345 6.27 -12.66 -8.49
C HIS A 345 7.66 -12.18 -8.12
N ILE A 346 8.38 -11.47 -9.00
CA ILE A 346 9.79 -11.17 -8.72
C ILE A 346 9.97 -10.21 -7.52
N LEU A 347 9.09 -9.21 -7.38
CA LEU A 347 9.06 -8.34 -6.20
C LEU A 347 8.85 -9.16 -4.93
N PHE A 348 7.83 -10.02 -4.93
CA PHE A 348 7.50 -10.86 -3.78
C PHE A 348 8.59 -11.89 -3.49
N ILE A 349 9.17 -12.52 -4.51
CA ILE A 349 10.29 -13.45 -4.41
C ILE A 349 11.47 -12.73 -3.78
N MET A 350 11.90 -11.59 -4.33
CA MET A 350 13.03 -10.85 -3.78
C MET A 350 12.77 -10.35 -2.35
N TYR A 351 11.53 -9.98 -2.03
CA TYR A 351 11.11 -9.67 -0.66
C TYR A 351 11.28 -10.88 0.28
N VAL A 352 10.77 -12.05 -0.11
CA VAL A 352 10.88 -13.29 0.67
C VAL A 352 12.34 -13.74 0.79
N LEU A 353 13.13 -13.65 -0.27
CA LEU A 353 14.56 -14.00 -0.26
C LEU A 353 15.33 -13.09 0.70
N GLY A 354 15.14 -11.77 0.63
CA GLY A 354 15.76 -10.83 1.57
C GLY A 354 15.32 -11.05 3.02
N GLY A 355 14.04 -11.38 3.23
CA GLY A 355 13.49 -11.79 4.53
C GLY A 355 14.19 -13.04 5.07
N ILE A 356 14.14 -14.16 4.33
CA ILE A 356 14.79 -15.43 4.71
C ILE A 356 16.30 -15.25 4.91
N GLY A 357 16.97 -14.47 4.06
CA GLY A 357 18.40 -14.18 4.20
C GLY A 357 18.74 -13.50 5.53
N THR A 358 17.87 -12.59 5.98
CA THR A 358 17.99 -11.90 7.27
C THR A 358 17.71 -12.85 8.44
N THR A 359 16.60 -13.59 8.37
CA THR A 359 16.07 -14.37 9.48
C THR A 359 16.78 -15.71 9.66
N ALA A 360 16.98 -16.48 8.59
CA ALA A 360 17.74 -17.73 8.66
C ALA A 360 19.25 -17.49 8.76
N GLY A 361 19.76 -16.38 8.21
CA GLY A 361 21.18 -16.03 8.23
C GLY A 361 21.60 -15.26 9.49
N PRO A 362 21.82 -13.93 9.43
CA PRO A 362 22.35 -13.17 10.55
C PRO A 362 21.59 -13.33 11.85
N HIS A 363 20.26 -13.45 11.80
CA HIS A 363 19.45 -13.62 13.01
C HIS A 363 19.65 -14.99 13.67
N ARG A 364 19.17 -16.08 13.05
CA ARG A 364 19.14 -17.41 13.71
C ARG A 364 20.48 -18.15 13.65
N LEU A 365 21.24 -18.02 12.56
CA LEU A 365 22.50 -18.74 12.37
C LEU A 365 23.68 -18.02 13.03
N TRP A 366 23.96 -16.78 12.63
CA TRP A 366 25.19 -16.09 13.10
C TRP A 366 25.00 -15.37 14.43
N THR A 367 23.86 -14.76 14.73
CA THR A 367 23.63 -14.14 16.05
C THR A 367 23.38 -15.18 17.13
N HIS A 368 22.35 -16.00 16.96
CA HIS A 368 21.85 -16.88 18.02
C HIS A 368 22.42 -18.29 17.99
N GLN A 369 23.14 -18.66 16.93
CA GLN A 369 23.69 -20.02 16.75
C GLN A 369 22.65 -21.11 17.02
N ALA A 370 21.42 -20.87 16.57
CA ALA A 370 20.26 -21.72 16.84
C ALA A 370 20.29 -23.03 16.04
N TYR A 371 21.10 -23.08 14.98
CA TYR A 371 21.42 -24.27 14.20
C TYR A 371 22.81 -24.12 13.57
N LYS A 372 23.33 -25.20 12.97
CA LYS A 372 24.57 -25.20 12.20
C LYS A 372 24.29 -25.40 10.72
N ALA A 373 25.13 -24.81 9.87
CA ALA A 373 24.97 -24.84 8.42
C ALA A 373 26.29 -25.19 7.70
N LYS A 374 26.21 -26.08 6.71
CA LYS A 374 27.31 -26.32 5.77
C LYS A 374 27.59 -25.06 4.94
N TRP A 375 28.79 -24.98 4.37
CA TRP A 375 29.25 -23.78 3.67
C TRP A 375 28.34 -23.37 2.50
N GLN A 376 27.71 -24.34 1.81
CA GLN A 376 26.78 -24.07 0.71
C GLN A 376 25.58 -23.25 1.17
N LEU A 377 24.94 -23.67 2.27
CA LEU A 377 23.81 -22.94 2.84
C LEU A 377 24.26 -21.57 3.37
N ARG A 378 25.43 -21.48 4.00
CA ARG A 378 26.00 -20.19 4.44
C ARG A 378 26.19 -19.22 3.29
N VAL A 379 26.67 -19.70 2.13
CA VAL A 379 26.82 -18.87 0.93
C VAL A 379 25.47 -18.38 0.41
N ILE A 380 24.46 -19.27 0.32
CA ILE A 380 23.10 -18.91 -0.09
C ILE A 380 22.53 -17.83 0.84
N LEU A 381 22.63 -18.03 2.15
CA LEU A 381 22.14 -17.07 3.14
C LEU A 381 22.89 -15.74 3.07
N GLY A 382 24.21 -15.75 2.84
CA GLY A 382 25.00 -14.53 2.64
C GLY A 382 24.56 -13.73 1.40
N VAL A 383 24.22 -14.42 0.30
CA VAL A 383 23.68 -13.78 -0.92
C VAL A 383 22.28 -13.22 -0.68
N PHE A 384 21.40 -14.01 -0.06
CA PHE A 384 20.05 -13.56 0.28
C PHE A 384 20.07 -12.37 1.24
N TYR A 385 20.95 -12.38 2.24
CA TYR A 385 21.15 -11.26 3.15
C TYR A 385 21.65 -10.01 2.42
N ALA A 386 22.62 -10.15 1.51
CA ALA A 386 23.08 -9.03 0.69
C ALA A 386 21.94 -8.42 -0.14
N SER A 387 20.97 -9.24 -0.60
CA SER A 387 19.78 -8.75 -1.32
C SER A 387 18.81 -7.94 -0.45
N ALA A 388 18.84 -8.11 0.88
CA ALA A 388 18.07 -7.29 1.81
C ALA A 388 18.60 -5.86 1.93
N GLY A 389 19.90 -5.66 1.62
CA GLY A 389 20.51 -4.33 1.52
C GLY A 389 20.68 -3.57 2.83
N MET A 390 20.74 -4.27 3.98
CA MET A 390 21.00 -3.65 5.29
C MET A 390 22.50 -3.38 5.52
N ASN A 391 22.97 -3.43 6.77
CA ASN A 391 24.39 -3.37 7.15
C ASN A 391 25.07 -4.71 6.90
N ASP A 392 26.40 -4.79 7.06
CA ASP A 392 27.09 -6.08 6.95
C ASP A 392 26.79 -7.01 8.14
N ILE A 393 27.13 -8.29 7.98
CA ILE A 393 26.85 -9.34 8.96
C ILE A 393 27.49 -9.01 10.32
N PHE A 394 28.69 -8.43 10.36
CA PHE A 394 29.37 -8.13 11.63
C PHE A 394 28.61 -7.08 12.41
N GLU A 395 28.27 -5.96 11.77
CA GLU A 395 27.52 -4.88 12.43
C GLU A 395 26.14 -5.33 12.86
N TRP A 396 25.42 -6.06 12.00
CA TRP A 396 24.08 -6.55 12.30
C TRP A 396 24.10 -7.54 13.47
N VAL A 397 25.00 -8.53 13.44
CA VAL A 397 25.10 -9.53 14.51
C VAL A 397 25.51 -8.88 15.82
N ARG A 398 26.51 -7.99 15.81
CA ARG A 398 26.95 -7.26 17.01
C ARG A 398 25.80 -6.47 17.61
N ASP A 399 25.12 -5.65 16.80
CA ASP A 399 24.03 -4.79 17.29
C ASP A 399 22.86 -5.65 17.82
N HIS A 400 22.54 -6.76 17.17
CA HIS A 400 21.47 -7.65 17.62
C HIS A 400 21.83 -8.44 18.90
N ARG A 401 23.09 -8.87 19.07
CA ARG A 401 23.58 -9.45 20.33
C ARG A 401 23.52 -8.45 21.49
N VAL A 402 23.88 -7.19 21.23
CA VAL A 402 23.74 -6.10 22.22
C VAL A 402 22.27 -5.89 22.58
N HIS A 403 21.40 -5.82 21.58
CA HIS A 403 19.96 -5.67 21.76
C HIS A 403 19.40 -6.72 22.71
N HIS A 404 19.61 -8.02 22.45
CA HIS A 404 19.12 -9.08 23.34
C HIS A 404 19.67 -9.04 24.77
N LYS A 405 20.92 -8.59 24.93
CA LYS A 405 21.58 -8.58 26.25
C LYS A 405 21.15 -7.38 27.11
N PHE A 406 20.78 -6.28 26.46
CA PHE A 406 20.48 -5.01 27.12
C PHE A 406 19.16 -4.39 26.61
N THR A 407 18.20 -5.25 26.29
CA THR A 407 16.92 -4.90 25.66
C THR A 407 16.26 -3.71 26.33
N ASP A 408 15.83 -2.74 25.54
CA ASP A 408 15.11 -1.53 25.99
C ASP A 408 15.87 -0.64 27.00
N THR A 409 17.19 -0.77 27.09
CA THR A 409 18.06 0.16 27.83
C THR A 409 18.79 1.12 26.88
N ASP A 410 19.54 2.08 27.40
CA ASP A 410 20.39 2.96 26.58
C ASP A 410 21.55 2.26 25.87
N ALA A 411 21.82 0.99 26.20
CA ALA A 411 22.74 0.16 25.45
C ALA A 411 22.09 -0.56 24.26
N ASP A 412 20.76 -0.60 24.17
CA ASP A 412 20.03 -1.17 23.04
C ASP A 412 20.11 -0.21 21.82
N PRO A 413 20.67 -0.64 20.67
CA PRO A 413 20.77 0.21 19.47
C PRO A 413 19.42 0.78 19.01
N HIS A 414 18.32 0.06 19.22
CA HIS A 414 16.97 0.43 18.81
C HIS A 414 15.99 0.41 19.99
N ASN A 415 16.46 0.93 21.13
CA ASN A 415 15.71 1.06 22.38
C ASN A 415 14.25 1.54 22.18
N SER A 416 13.29 0.65 22.42
CA SER A 416 11.86 0.94 22.22
C SER A 416 11.29 1.94 23.23
N ASN A 417 11.93 2.13 24.39
CA ASN A 417 11.51 3.13 25.39
C ASN A 417 11.70 4.58 24.89
N ARG A 418 12.45 4.80 23.81
CA ARG A 418 12.57 6.10 23.12
C ARG A 418 11.42 6.37 22.14
N GLY A 419 10.44 5.47 22.06
CA GLY A 419 9.23 5.60 21.27
C GLY A 419 9.34 4.94 19.89
N PHE A 420 8.16 4.72 19.28
CA PHE A 420 8.00 3.97 18.04
C PHE A 420 8.90 4.47 16.90
N PHE A 421 8.96 5.79 16.67
CA PHE A 421 9.75 6.33 15.57
C PHE A 421 11.24 6.02 15.73
N PHE A 422 11.77 6.15 16.97
CA PHE A 422 13.17 5.88 17.24
C PHE A 422 13.52 4.42 16.98
N SER A 423 12.77 3.47 17.54
CA SER A 423 13.03 2.04 17.37
C SER A 423 12.74 1.51 15.97
N HIS A 424 11.86 2.18 15.21
CA HIS A 424 11.57 1.82 13.82
C HIS A 424 12.66 2.29 12.86
N MET A 425 12.98 3.59 12.83
CA MET A 425 13.96 4.14 11.87
C MET A 425 14.84 5.25 12.43
N GLY A 426 14.39 5.97 13.46
CA GLY A 426 15.09 7.14 13.98
C GLY A 426 16.50 6.83 14.50
N TRP A 427 16.74 5.63 15.01
CA TRP A 427 18.06 5.20 15.45
C TRP A 427 19.11 5.17 14.32
N LEU A 428 18.69 4.95 13.06
CA LEU A 428 19.57 5.00 11.88
C LEU A 428 19.91 6.43 11.45
N MET A 429 19.17 7.42 11.95
CA MET A 429 19.33 8.84 11.61
C MET A 429 20.18 9.59 12.64
N MET A 430 20.64 8.90 13.68
CA MET A 430 21.37 9.48 14.80
C MET A 430 22.66 8.71 15.08
N LYS A 431 23.62 9.37 15.72
CA LYS A 431 24.78 8.66 16.27
C LYS A 431 24.30 7.72 17.39
N LYS A 432 24.88 6.52 17.45
CA LYS A 432 24.62 5.54 18.51
C LYS A 432 24.94 6.14 19.88
N HIS A 433 24.12 5.81 20.88
CA HIS A 433 24.38 6.18 22.26
C HIS A 433 25.73 5.60 22.73
N PRO A 434 26.53 6.31 23.57
CA PRO A 434 27.83 5.81 24.02
C PRO A 434 27.78 4.42 24.65
N ASP A 435 26.68 4.06 25.31
CA ASP A 435 26.51 2.74 25.90
C ASP A 435 26.40 1.62 24.88
N VAL A 436 25.75 1.86 23.73
CA VAL A 436 25.70 0.89 22.62
C VAL A 436 27.13 0.57 22.16
N ILE A 437 27.97 1.59 22.04
CA ILE A 437 29.37 1.44 21.61
C ILE A 437 30.18 0.70 22.68
N ARG A 438 30.06 1.11 23.94
CA ARG A 438 30.78 0.54 25.07
C ARG A 438 30.43 -0.93 25.27
N ARG A 439 29.13 -1.28 25.28
CA ARG A 439 28.64 -2.64 25.44
C ARG A 439 28.88 -3.49 24.20
N GLY A 440 28.79 -2.91 23.00
CA GLY A 440 29.10 -3.60 21.75
C GLY A 440 30.54 -4.10 21.65
N ARG A 441 31.51 -3.42 22.28
CA ARG A 441 32.90 -3.91 22.37
C ARG A 441 33.07 -5.12 23.28
N GLN A 442 32.10 -5.40 24.16
CA GLN A 442 32.12 -6.53 25.10
C GLN A 442 31.44 -7.78 24.53
N VAL A 443 30.80 -7.67 23.37
CA VAL A 443 30.19 -8.80 22.69
C VAL A 443 31.29 -9.58 21.97
N ASP A 444 31.38 -10.88 22.27
CA ASP A 444 32.26 -11.78 21.52
C ASP A 444 31.75 -11.88 20.08
N MET A 445 32.66 -11.74 19.13
CA MET A 445 32.41 -11.83 17.68
C MET A 445 33.40 -12.79 16.99
N SER A 446 34.21 -13.50 17.79
CA SER A 446 35.24 -14.40 17.29
C SER A 446 34.67 -15.52 16.41
N ASP A 447 33.46 -16.00 16.74
CA ASP A 447 32.74 -17.02 15.99
C ASP A 447 32.33 -16.55 14.58
N VAL A 448 31.87 -15.30 14.46
CA VAL A 448 31.50 -14.69 13.16
C VAL A 448 32.74 -14.44 12.31
N LEU A 449 33.82 -13.94 12.92
CA LEU A 449 35.07 -13.67 12.21
C LEU A 449 35.82 -14.94 11.80
N ALA A 450 35.66 -16.03 12.53
CA ALA A 450 36.22 -17.34 12.20
C ALA A 450 35.46 -18.05 11.07
N ASP A 451 34.20 -17.65 10.79
CA ASP A 451 33.44 -18.20 9.66
C ASP A 451 33.95 -17.59 8.34
N PRO A 452 34.58 -18.37 7.45
CA PRO A 452 35.16 -17.85 6.21
C PRO A 452 34.10 -17.25 5.26
N VAL A 453 32.85 -17.74 5.30
CA VAL A 453 31.77 -17.22 4.47
C VAL A 453 31.28 -15.88 5.00
N ALA A 454 31.12 -15.76 6.32
CA ALA A 454 30.75 -14.49 6.95
C ALA A 454 31.87 -13.45 6.77
N ALA A 455 33.13 -13.82 7.00
CA ALA A 455 34.29 -12.95 6.80
C ALA A 455 34.41 -12.46 5.35
N PHE A 456 34.17 -13.33 4.36
CA PHE A 456 34.10 -12.93 2.95
C PHE A 456 32.96 -11.94 2.70
N ASN A 457 31.77 -12.24 3.21
CA ASN A 457 30.60 -11.39 3.04
C ASN A 457 30.84 -10.00 3.63
N ILE A 458 31.39 -9.90 4.85
CA ILE A 458 31.75 -8.64 5.53
C ILE A 458 32.75 -7.84 4.68
N LYS A 459 33.85 -8.48 4.23
CA LYS A 459 34.91 -7.80 3.47
C LYS A 459 34.41 -7.19 2.15
N TYR A 460 33.52 -7.90 1.44
CA TYR A 460 33.03 -7.48 0.12
C TYR A 460 31.59 -6.95 0.15
N PHE A 461 31.05 -6.67 1.34
CA PHE A 461 29.64 -6.37 1.50
C PHE A 461 29.14 -5.20 0.65
N PRO A 462 29.85 -4.06 0.50
CA PRO A 462 29.38 -2.97 -0.35
C PRO A 462 29.14 -3.39 -1.81
N ILE A 463 30.00 -4.25 -2.35
CA ILE A 463 29.89 -4.76 -3.72
C ILE A 463 28.72 -5.76 -3.81
N LEU A 464 28.66 -6.71 -2.86
CA LEU A 464 27.59 -7.71 -2.81
C LEU A 464 26.22 -7.07 -2.64
N LYS A 465 26.10 -6.07 -1.76
CA LYS A 465 24.90 -5.25 -1.54
C LYS A 465 24.48 -4.53 -2.82
N PHE A 466 25.40 -3.81 -3.47
CA PHE A 466 25.07 -3.13 -4.72
C PHE A 466 24.57 -4.11 -5.78
N MET A 467 25.27 -5.23 -5.94
CA MET A 467 24.95 -6.24 -6.94
C MET A 467 23.61 -6.93 -6.67
N PHE A 468 23.40 -7.46 -5.46
CA PHE A 468 22.25 -8.30 -5.14
C PHE A 468 21.02 -7.53 -4.66
N ALA A 469 21.16 -6.35 -4.04
CA ALA A 469 20.01 -5.55 -3.62
C ALA A 469 19.52 -4.64 -4.76
N PHE A 470 20.41 -4.04 -5.56
CA PHE A 470 20.02 -2.95 -6.45
C PHE A 470 20.21 -3.23 -7.95
N LEU A 471 21.29 -3.92 -8.34
CA LEU A 471 21.60 -4.12 -9.76
C LEU A 471 20.87 -5.34 -10.35
N LEU A 472 21.16 -6.53 -9.85
CA LEU A 472 20.60 -7.79 -10.36
C LEU A 472 19.07 -7.84 -10.28
N PRO A 473 18.41 -7.39 -9.19
CA PRO A 473 16.97 -7.41 -9.14
C PRO A 473 16.31 -6.54 -10.20
N VAL A 474 16.96 -5.47 -10.66
CA VAL A 474 16.47 -4.61 -11.75
C VAL A 474 16.80 -5.22 -13.11
N MET A 475 18.02 -5.73 -13.30
CA MET A 475 18.44 -6.33 -14.57
C MET A 475 17.67 -7.60 -14.89
N LEU A 476 17.41 -8.47 -13.90
CA LEU A 476 16.79 -9.77 -14.12
C LEU A 476 15.42 -9.65 -14.80
N PRO A 477 14.46 -8.83 -14.33
CA PRO A 477 13.19 -8.63 -15.04
C PRO A 477 13.34 -8.09 -16.46
N VAL A 478 14.28 -7.16 -16.65
CA VAL A 478 14.51 -6.53 -17.95
C VAL A 478 14.99 -7.55 -18.96
N TYR A 479 15.99 -8.37 -18.60
CA TYR A 479 16.59 -9.32 -19.53
C TYR A 479 15.85 -10.66 -19.61
N ALA A 480 15.22 -11.14 -18.53
CA ALA A 480 14.61 -12.46 -18.50
C ALA A 480 13.19 -12.51 -19.08
N TRP A 481 12.42 -11.42 -18.99
CA TRP A 481 11.05 -11.38 -19.51
C TRP A 481 10.65 -9.99 -20.05
N ASN A 482 11.64 -9.21 -20.50
CA ASN A 482 11.45 -7.97 -21.24
C ASN A 482 10.63 -6.90 -20.47
N GLU A 483 10.82 -6.80 -19.15
CA GLU A 483 10.25 -5.70 -18.35
C GLU A 483 10.94 -4.37 -18.67
N THR A 484 10.24 -3.24 -18.49
CA THR A 484 10.86 -1.93 -18.71
C THR A 484 11.82 -1.58 -17.58
N TRP A 485 12.95 -0.94 -17.91
CA TRP A 485 13.94 -0.47 -16.92
C TRP A 485 13.30 0.38 -15.81
N TYR A 486 12.38 1.27 -16.17
CA TYR A 486 11.66 2.11 -15.22
C TYR A 486 10.84 1.28 -14.22
N ARG A 487 10.03 0.34 -14.72
CA ARG A 487 9.19 -0.52 -13.86
C ARG A 487 10.03 -1.44 -12.98
N ALA A 488 11.09 -2.03 -13.54
CA ALA A 488 12.02 -2.85 -12.79
C ALA A 488 12.72 -2.04 -11.68
N PHE A 489 13.19 -0.84 -11.97
CA PHE A 489 13.82 0.05 -10.98
C PHE A 489 12.85 0.45 -9.87
N VAL A 490 11.67 0.98 -10.22
CA VAL A 490 10.67 1.43 -9.23
C VAL A 490 10.20 0.26 -8.38
N SER A 491 9.88 -0.89 -8.99
CA SER A 491 9.39 -2.05 -8.23
C SER A 491 10.46 -2.63 -7.28
N GLN A 492 11.72 -2.74 -7.71
CA GLN A 492 12.75 -3.43 -6.94
C GLN A 492 13.51 -2.51 -5.99
N ASN A 493 13.90 -1.32 -6.45
CA ASN A 493 14.77 -0.45 -5.66
C ASN A 493 13.99 0.54 -4.79
N ILE A 494 12.75 0.86 -5.17
CA ILE A 494 11.90 1.74 -4.38
C ILE A 494 10.90 0.91 -3.59
N ILE A 495 9.94 0.25 -4.26
CA ILE A 495 8.81 -0.40 -3.57
C ILE A 495 9.30 -1.58 -2.71
N ARG A 496 9.96 -2.59 -3.30
CA ARG A 496 10.42 -3.79 -2.59
C ARG A 496 11.37 -3.42 -1.44
N TYR A 497 12.37 -2.59 -1.72
CA TYR A 497 13.37 -2.22 -0.72
C TYR A 497 12.76 -1.49 0.48
N VAL A 498 11.87 -0.52 0.23
CA VAL A 498 11.18 0.21 1.30
C VAL A 498 10.27 -0.72 2.11
N ILE A 499 9.48 -1.58 1.45
CA ILE A 499 8.58 -2.52 2.14
C ILE A 499 9.39 -3.52 2.98
N LEU A 500 10.48 -4.08 2.44
CA LEU A 500 11.34 -5.03 3.15
C LEU A 500 11.96 -4.40 4.39
N LEU A 501 12.53 -3.21 4.28
CA LEU A 501 13.13 -2.52 5.43
C LEU A 501 12.10 -2.22 6.52
N ASN A 502 10.94 -1.67 6.15
CA ASN A 502 9.90 -1.36 7.14
C ASN A 502 9.32 -2.63 7.79
N ALA A 503 9.22 -3.74 7.06
CA ALA A 503 8.84 -5.02 7.64
C ALA A 503 9.85 -5.47 8.70
N ILE A 504 11.15 -5.45 8.39
CA ILE A 504 12.21 -5.83 9.35
C ILE A 504 12.23 -4.88 10.55
N TRP A 505 12.17 -3.57 10.31
CA TRP A 505 12.17 -2.55 11.36
C TRP A 505 10.93 -2.59 12.26
N SER A 506 9.81 -3.12 11.76
CA SER A 506 8.61 -3.30 12.58
C SER A 506 8.79 -4.33 13.71
N VAL A 507 9.77 -5.23 13.59
CA VAL A 507 10.16 -6.16 14.68
C VAL A 507 10.72 -5.36 15.85
N ASN A 508 11.61 -4.40 15.58
CA ASN A 508 12.23 -3.58 16.62
C ASN A 508 11.25 -2.59 17.27
N SER A 509 10.20 -2.18 16.54
CA SER A 509 9.23 -1.20 17.03
C SER A 509 7.90 -1.82 17.44
N ALA A 510 7.07 -2.21 16.48
CA ALA A 510 5.72 -2.71 16.75
C ALA A 510 5.73 -3.97 17.61
N ALA A 511 6.68 -4.89 17.41
CA ALA A 511 6.78 -6.10 18.23
C ALA A 511 7.40 -5.86 19.62
N HIS A 512 7.89 -4.65 19.95
CA HIS A 512 8.26 -4.27 21.31
C HIS A 512 7.18 -3.45 22.03
N ILE A 513 6.20 -2.91 21.30
CA ILE A 513 5.23 -1.95 21.87
C ILE A 513 3.82 -2.53 21.92
N TRP A 514 3.40 -3.30 20.92
CA TRP A 514 2.01 -3.75 20.78
C TRP A 514 1.90 -5.25 20.51
N GLY A 515 1.28 -5.97 21.44
CA GLY A 515 0.98 -7.39 21.32
C GLY A 515 0.79 -8.01 22.70
N SER A 516 0.64 -9.33 22.74
CA SER A 516 0.55 -10.08 24.00
C SER A 516 1.93 -10.54 24.49
N LYS A 517 2.06 -10.92 25.76
CA LYS A 517 3.32 -11.38 26.37
C LYS A 517 3.15 -12.73 27.07
N PRO A 518 2.77 -13.78 26.33
CA PRO A 518 2.44 -15.06 26.92
C PRO A 518 3.60 -15.73 27.67
N TYR A 519 4.87 -15.46 27.32
CA TYR A 519 6.02 -16.17 27.90
C TYR A 519 6.73 -15.39 29.01
N ASP A 520 6.88 -14.07 28.86
CA ASP A 520 7.42 -13.21 29.93
C ASP A 520 6.80 -11.81 29.86
N ALA A 521 5.96 -11.49 30.85
CA ALA A 521 5.26 -10.21 30.98
C ALA A 521 6.18 -9.05 31.40
N HIS A 522 7.38 -9.33 31.92
CA HIS A 522 8.28 -8.34 32.51
C HIS A 522 9.24 -7.69 31.51
N ILE A 523 9.25 -8.15 30.26
CA ILE A 523 10.03 -7.57 29.16
C ILE A 523 9.09 -6.87 28.18
N ASN A 524 9.57 -5.91 27.38
CA ASN A 524 8.71 -5.24 26.40
C ASN A 524 8.36 -6.07 25.15
N PRO A 525 9.22 -6.95 24.59
CA PRO A 525 8.91 -7.80 23.45
C PRO A 525 7.54 -8.48 23.55
N THR A 526 6.80 -8.48 22.44
CA THR A 526 5.41 -8.93 22.34
C THR A 526 5.21 -9.89 21.16
N GLU A 527 4.17 -10.71 21.26
CA GLU A 527 3.62 -11.47 20.15
C GLU A 527 2.69 -10.57 19.33
N ASN A 528 3.11 -10.23 18.12
CA ASN A 528 2.36 -9.36 17.21
C ASN A 528 2.04 -10.09 15.90
N ARG A 529 0.76 -10.44 15.72
CA ARG A 529 0.28 -11.17 14.54
C ARG A 529 0.51 -10.44 13.21
N TRP A 530 0.50 -9.10 13.21
CA TRP A 530 0.67 -8.30 12.00
C TRP A 530 2.14 -8.25 11.60
N VAL A 531 3.03 -7.99 12.57
CA VAL A 531 4.47 -8.10 12.34
C VAL A 531 4.81 -9.51 11.86
N ASN A 532 4.25 -10.53 12.50
CA ASN A 532 4.48 -11.93 12.14
C ASN A 532 4.08 -12.25 10.69
N LEU A 533 2.96 -11.69 10.23
CA LEU A 533 2.50 -11.82 8.85
C LEU A 533 3.47 -11.15 7.87
N PHE A 534 3.90 -9.91 8.15
CA PHE A 534 4.77 -9.17 7.24
C PHE A 534 6.19 -9.74 7.22
N THR A 535 6.76 -10.11 8.36
CA THR A 535 8.14 -10.61 8.44
C THR A 535 8.26 -12.10 8.16
N GLY A 536 7.13 -12.79 7.98
CA GLY A 536 7.13 -14.22 7.71
C GLY A 536 7.71 -15.03 8.88
N GLY A 537 7.35 -14.69 10.12
CA GLY A 537 7.69 -15.49 11.31
C GLY A 537 8.30 -14.77 12.49
N GLU A 538 8.77 -13.53 12.34
CA GLU A 538 9.58 -12.87 13.38
C GLU A 538 8.78 -11.97 14.32
N GLY A 539 7.45 -11.93 14.16
CA GLY A 539 6.56 -11.18 15.05
C GLY A 539 6.21 -11.92 16.33
N LEU A 540 6.66 -13.17 16.49
CA LEU A 540 6.51 -13.95 17.73
C LEU A 540 7.64 -13.59 18.70
N HIS A 541 7.72 -12.31 19.04
CA HIS A 541 8.93 -11.69 19.56
C HIS A 541 9.09 -11.87 21.08
N ASN A 542 8.00 -12.04 21.82
CA ASN A 542 8.07 -12.38 23.25
C ASN A 542 8.69 -13.76 23.44
N TYR A 543 8.25 -14.76 22.66
CA TYR A 543 8.85 -16.09 22.65
C TYR A 543 10.33 -16.02 22.30
N HIS A 544 10.66 -15.30 21.24
CA HIS A 544 12.02 -15.19 20.74
C HIS A 544 12.98 -14.59 21.78
N HIS A 545 12.58 -13.54 22.50
CA HIS A 545 13.43 -12.96 23.55
C HIS A 545 13.60 -13.86 24.77
N VAL A 546 12.64 -14.74 25.04
CA VAL A 546 12.70 -15.72 26.13
C VAL A 546 13.56 -16.94 25.75
N PHE A 547 13.46 -17.41 24.50
CA PHE A 547 14.19 -18.56 23.95
C PHE A 547 14.98 -18.17 22.69
N PRO A 548 16.00 -17.29 22.80
CA PRO A 548 16.69 -16.74 21.63
C PRO A 548 17.44 -17.80 20.81
N TRP A 549 17.81 -18.93 21.43
CA TRP A 549 18.49 -20.05 20.78
C TRP A 549 17.56 -21.04 20.05
N ASP A 550 16.24 -20.86 20.09
CA ASP A 550 15.31 -21.72 19.33
C ASP A 550 15.40 -21.41 17.84
N TYR A 551 15.70 -22.42 17.02
CA TYR A 551 15.82 -22.26 15.56
C TYR A 551 14.51 -21.85 14.87
N LYS A 552 13.35 -22.11 15.49
CA LYS A 552 12.04 -21.73 14.96
C LYS A 552 11.69 -20.28 15.26
N ALA A 553 12.26 -19.72 16.33
CA ALA A 553 11.82 -18.47 16.97
C ALA A 553 10.32 -18.45 17.31
N ALA A 554 9.70 -19.63 17.51
CA ALA A 554 8.27 -19.80 17.71
C ALA A 554 7.95 -21.15 18.38
N GLU A 555 6.93 -21.20 19.24
CA GLU A 555 6.51 -22.45 19.90
C GLU A 555 5.89 -23.45 18.89
N LEU A 556 4.77 -23.08 18.25
CA LEU A 556 3.91 -24.00 17.50
C LEU A 556 3.84 -23.75 15.99
N HIS A 557 4.18 -22.54 15.54
CA HIS A 557 3.96 -22.12 14.15
C HIS A 557 5.20 -22.33 13.27
N SER A 558 5.04 -23.02 12.14
CA SER A 558 6.08 -23.10 11.10
C SER A 558 6.04 -21.85 10.24
N SER A 559 7.05 -20.99 10.38
CA SER A 559 7.25 -19.83 9.52
C SER A 559 7.90 -20.22 8.18
N PRO A 560 7.81 -19.39 7.12
CA PRO A 560 8.61 -19.55 5.91
C PRO A 560 10.11 -19.76 6.19
N THR A 561 10.68 -19.03 7.15
CA THR A 561 12.07 -19.21 7.61
C THR A 561 12.29 -20.61 8.17
N THR A 562 11.43 -21.07 9.08
CA THR A 562 11.51 -22.40 9.69
C THR A 562 11.36 -23.50 8.65
N ALA A 563 10.44 -23.35 7.69
CA ALA A 563 10.25 -24.29 6.59
C ALA A 563 11.50 -24.37 5.69
N PHE A 564 12.13 -23.22 5.40
CA PHE A 564 13.38 -23.16 4.65
C PHE A 564 14.51 -23.89 5.37
N ILE A 565 14.72 -23.63 6.66
CA ILE A 565 15.75 -24.31 7.47
C ILE A 565 15.47 -25.82 7.50
N ASN A 566 14.21 -26.24 7.71
CA ASN A 566 13.82 -27.65 7.72
C ASN A 566 14.03 -28.36 6.38
N PHE A 567 13.82 -27.68 5.26
CA PHE A 567 14.17 -28.21 3.94
C PHE A 567 15.68 -28.47 3.84
N PHE A 568 16.51 -27.51 4.24
CA PHE A 568 17.96 -27.70 4.24
C PHE A 568 18.44 -28.73 5.27
N ALA A 569 17.70 -28.93 6.35
CA ALA A 569 17.97 -30.00 7.31
C ALA A 569 17.73 -31.39 6.71
N LYS A 570 16.63 -31.55 5.96
CA LYS A 570 16.31 -32.82 5.27
C LYS A 570 17.38 -33.25 4.27
N ILE A 571 18.03 -32.29 3.60
CA ILE A 571 19.14 -32.57 2.68
C ILE A 571 20.52 -32.57 3.37
N GLY A 572 20.57 -32.44 4.70
CA GLY A 572 21.79 -32.51 5.50
C GLY A 572 22.73 -31.30 5.37
N TRP A 573 22.19 -30.13 5.01
CA TRP A 573 22.93 -28.87 4.90
C TRP A 573 22.72 -27.97 6.13
N ALA A 574 21.56 -28.06 6.78
CA ALA A 574 21.34 -27.57 8.14
C ALA A 574 21.34 -28.76 9.12
N TYR A 575 21.84 -28.56 10.34
CA TYR A 575 21.89 -29.60 11.37
C TYR A 575 21.98 -28.95 12.76
N ASP A 576 21.91 -29.75 13.82
CA ASP A 576 21.98 -29.26 15.21
C ASP A 576 20.91 -28.20 15.51
N LEU A 577 19.67 -28.43 15.05
CA LEU A 577 18.55 -27.52 15.22
C LEU A 577 18.10 -27.53 16.69
N LYS A 578 18.29 -26.41 17.40
CA LYS A 578 18.01 -26.29 18.83
C LYS A 578 16.55 -25.90 19.08
N GLU A 579 15.88 -26.61 19.98
CA GLU A 579 14.51 -26.33 20.41
C GLU A 579 14.39 -26.52 21.93
N PRO A 580 13.68 -25.64 22.67
CA PRO A 580 13.41 -25.86 24.08
C PRO A 580 12.44 -27.02 24.30
N SER A 581 12.57 -27.74 25.41
CA SER A 581 11.59 -28.79 25.75
C SER A 581 10.22 -28.19 26.04
N LYS A 582 9.16 -28.95 25.75
CA LYS A 582 7.78 -28.52 26.04
C LYS A 582 7.58 -28.23 27.53
N GLU A 583 8.28 -28.96 28.40
CA GLU A 583 8.27 -28.80 29.85
C GLU A 583 8.93 -27.49 30.28
N LEU A 584 10.03 -27.09 29.62
CA LEU A 584 10.69 -25.81 29.85
C LEU A 584 9.76 -24.66 29.45
N VAL A 585 9.19 -24.73 28.24
CA VAL A 585 8.24 -23.71 27.73
C VAL A 585 7.05 -23.56 28.69
N LYS A 586 6.41 -24.67 29.09
CA LYS A 586 5.31 -24.66 30.07
C LYS A 586 5.68 -24.07 31.42
N THR A 587 6.90 -24.34 31.88
CA THR A 587 7.37 -23.85 33.18
C THR A 587 7.60 -22.34 33.15
N VAL A 588 8.16 -21.81 32.06
CA VAL A 588 8.35 -20.36 31.88
C VAL A 588 6.99 -19.66 31.74
N LEU A 589 6.10 -20.19 30.89
CA LEU A 589 4.72 -19.73 30.72
C LEU A 589 4.01 -19.56 32.07
N ARG A 590 4.06 -20.57 32.94
CA ARG A 590 3.41 -20.54 34.27
C ARG A 590 4.04 -19.56 35.24
N LYS A 591 5.35 -19.33 35.14
CA LYS A 591 6.10 -18.49 36.10
C LYS A 591 6.10 -17.02 35.73
N ARG A 592 6.07 -16.69 34.44
CA ARG A 592 6.33 -15.33 33.96
C ARG A 592 5.35 -14.82 32.91
N GLY A 593 4.51 -15.68 32.34
CA GLY A 593 3.56 -15.30 31.30
C GLY A 593 2.46 -14.36 31.81
N ASP A 594 1.88 -13.58 30.89
CA ASP A 594 0.75 -12.68 31.17
C ASP A 594 -0.63 -13.37 31.19
N GLY A 595 -0.68 -14.70 31.00
CA GLY A 595 -1.91 -15.48 30.94
C GLY A 595 -2.62 -15.50 29.58
N SER A 596 -2.07 -14.85 28.55
CA SER A 596 -2.68 -14.78 27.20
C SER A 596 -2.44 -16.02 26.32
N HIS A 597 -1.70 -17.02 26.80
CA HIS A 597 -1.36 -18.21 26.02
C HIS A 597 -2.57 -19.13 25.79
N SER A 598 -2.74 -19.65 24.58
CA SER A 598 -3.91 -20.42 24.13
C SER A 598 -4.24 -21.68 24.96
N LEU A 599 -3.28 -22.23 25.71
CA LEU A 599 -3.50 -23.36 26.62
C LEU A 599 -4.21 -22.99 27.95
N TRP A 600 -4.47 -21.70 28.22
CA TRP A 600 -5.20 -21.27 29.42
C TRP A 600 -6.72 -21.38 29.31
N GLU A 601 -7.28 -21.56 28.10
CA GLU A 601 -8.71 -21.86 27.94
C GLU A 601 -9.09 -23.30 28.35
N ALA A 602 -8.10 -24.20 28.52
CA ALA A 602 -8.32 -25.63 28.79
C ALA A 602 -8.11 -26.05 30.26
N VAL A 603 -7.82 -25.13 31.17
CA VAL A 603 -7.65 -25.44 32.61
C VAL A 603 -8.71 -24.68 33.40
N PRO A 604 -9.71 -25.37 33.99
CA PRO A 604 -10.69 -24.70 34.82
C PRO A 604 -10.00 -24.03 36.01
N TYR A 605 -10.45 -22.82 36.30
CA TYR A 605 -10.01 -22.00 37.43
C TYR A 605 -10.32 -22.72 38.74
N SER A 606 -9.42 -23.57 39.22
CA SER A 606 -9.51 -24.10 40.59
C SER A 606 -8.13 -24.28 41.18
N ALA A 607 -7.88 -23.47 42.22
CA ALA A 607 -6.81 -23.54 43.23
C ALA A 607 -5.84 -22.34 43.24
N ILE A 608 -6.40 -21.12 43.36
CA ILE A 608 -5.79 -20.11 44.23
C ILE A 608 -6.78 -19.89 45.38
N SER A 609 -6.81 -20.85 46.29
CA SER A 609 -7.32 -20.65 47.64
C SER A 609 -6.27 -21.19 48.60
N LYS A 610 -5.81 -20.30 49.48
CA LYS A 610 -4.94 -20.55 50.64
C LYS A 610 -3.48 -20.85 50.31
N ILE A 611 -2.62 -19.85 50.56
CA ILE A 611 -1.68 -19.87 51.69
C ILE A 611 -1.65 -18.43 52.21
N GLU A 612 -1.69 -18.32 53.54
CA GLU A 612 -1.70 -17.12 54.38
C GLU A 612 -0.52 -16.17 54.14
#